data_AF-A0A1C5RJG5-F1
#
_entry.id   AF-A0A1C5RJG5-F1
#
_cell.length_a   1.000
_cell.length_b   1.000
_cell.length_c   1.000
_cell.angle_alpha   90.00
_cell.angle_beta   90.00
_cell.angle_gamma   90.00
#
_symmetry.space_group_name_H-M   'P 1'
#
loop_
_entity.id
_entity.type
_entity.pdbx_description
1 polymer ?
#
loop_
_entity_poly.entity_id
_entity_poly.type
_entity_poly.pdbx_seq_one_letter_code
_entity_poly.pdbx_strand_id
1 'polypeptide(L)'
;MRQLEFPENIQAIVGGKEYSLDNAVLKIWPESEETKGALCVEMEGVGLFTIANYRKCVATGIYVVSDVYSENDWKLGWEGNDIKRAVGAVIDMIIESIR
;
A
#
# COMPACT_ATOMS: atom_id res chain seq x y z
N MET A 1 9.91 17.13 -5.04
CA MET A 1 9.16 16.16 -4.21
C MET A 1 9.07 16.77 -2.83
N ARG A 2 7.87 17.08 -2.32
CA ARG A 2 7.72 17.63 -0.95
C ARG A 2 7.68 16.45 0.01
N GLN A 3 8.68 16.36 0.88
CA GLN A 3 8.69 15.44 2.00
C GLN A 3 7.83 16.06 3.10
N LEU A 4 6.73 15.39 3.46
CA LEU A 4 5.95 15.74 4.64
C LEU A 4 6.68 15.13 5.85
N GLU A 5 7.12 15.96 6.79
CA GLU A 5 7.71 15.50 8.04
C GLU A 5 6.59 15.19 9.04
N PHE A 6 6.54 13.93 9.49
CA PHE A 6 5.57 13.45 10.47
C PHE A 6 6.26 13.20 11.82
N PRO A 7 5.57 13.38 12.95
CA PRO A 7 6.15 13.21 14.28
C PRO A 7 6.62 11.76 14.53
N GLU A 8 7.95 11.62 14.55
CA GLU A 8 8.87 10.58 15.06
C GLU A 8 8.50 9.09 15.23
N ASN A 9 7.29 8.59 14.98
CA ASN A 9 6.98 7.17 15.24
C ASN A 9 6.04 6.48 14.23
N ILE A 10 5.86 7.05 13.03
CA ILE A 10 5.23 6.34 11.92
C ILE A 10 6.31 5.99 10.91
N GLN A 11 6.52 4.69 10.73
CA GLN A 11 7.29 4.08 9.65
C GLN A 11 7.06 4.87 8.34
N ALA A 12 8.15 5.23 7.67
CA ALA A 12 8.17 6.17 6.54
C ALA A 12 7.00 5.96 5.55
N ILE A 13 6.18 6.99 5.32
CA ILE A 13 5.25 7.00 4.19
C ILE A 13 6.09 7.13 2.92
N VAL A 14 5.99 6.13 2.03
CA VAL A 14 6.71 6.12 0.77
C VAL A 14 5.70 6.18 -0.37
N GLY A 15 5.87 7.17 -1.27
CA GLY A 15 5.13 7.23 -2.52
C GLY A 15 5.83 6.38 -3.59
N GLY A 16 5.08 5.53 -4.28
CA GLY A 16 5.62 4.69 -5.35
C GLY A 16 4.54 3.94 -6.11
N LYS A 17 4.96 2.95 -6.88
CA LYS A 17 4.07 2.09 -7.65
C LYS A 17 3.57 0.93 -6.79
N GLU A 18 2.30 0.62 -6.92
CA GLU A 18 1.68 -0.64 -6.48
C GLU A 18 1.56 -1.62 -7.65
N TYR A 19 1.40 -2.91 -7.34
CA TYR A 19 1.04 -3.94 -8.31
C TYR A 19 -0.24 -4.65 -7.87
N SER A 20 -1.22 -4.73 -8.76
CA SER A 20 -2.53 -5.32 -8.48
C SER A 20 -2.61 -6.73 -9.06
N LEU A 21 -2.97 -7.72 -8.23
CA LEU A 21 -3.11 -9.11 -8.61
C LEU A 21 -4.58 -9.55 -8.70
N ASP A 22 -4.88 -10.45 -9.63
CA ASP A 22 -6.20 -11.06 -9.75
C ASP A 22 -6.50 -12.06 -8.62
N ASN A 23 -5.46 -12.61 -7.96
CA ASN A 23 -5.64 -13.54 -6.85
C ASN A 23 -4.48 -13.50 -5.83
N ALA A 24 -4.81 -13.83 -4.58
CA ALA A 24 -3.86 -14.00 -3.49
C ALA A 24 -3.08 -15.34 -3.54
N VAL A 25 -3.35 -16.20 -4.54
CA VAL A 25 -2.80 -17.56 -4.62
C VAL A 25 -1.37 -17.57 -5.19
N LEU A 26 -0.88 -16.43 -5.65
CA LEU A 26 0.52 -16.27 -6.01
C LEU A 26 1.42 -16.41 -4.77
N LYS A 27 1.89 -17.65 -4.56
CA LYS A 27 2.99 -18.01 -3.65
C LYS A 27 4.30 -17.29 -3.96
N ILE A 28 4.38 -16.57 -5.08
CA ILE A 28 5.62 -16.03 -5.61
C ILE A 28 5.36 -14.59 -6.03
N TRP A 29 6.12 -13.65 -5.46
CA TRP A 29 6.27 -12.31 -6.01
C TRP A 29 6.75 -12.48 -7.46
N PRO A 30 5.97 -12.09 -8.48
CA PRO A 30 6.43 -12.26 -9.85
C PRO A 30 7.58 -11.29 -10.05
N GLU A 31 8.84 -11.73 -9.99
CA GLU A 31 10.01 -10.92 -10.37
C GLU A 31 10.04 -10.76 -11.90
N SER A 32 9.10 -9.96 -12.44
CA SER A 32 9.05 -9.57 -13.85
C SER A 32 9.44 -8.11 -14.03
N GLU A 33 9.66 -7.67 -15.26
CA GLU A 33 9.88 -6.25 -15.55
C GLU A 33 8.65 -5.39 -15.19
N GLU A 34 7.45 -5.98 -15.13
CA GLU A 34 6.20 -5.27 -14.81
C GLU A 34 6.06 -4.97 -13.31
N THR A 35 6.60 -5.82 -12.45
CA THR A 35 6.60 -5.60 -10.98
C THR A 35 7.81 -4.82 -10.49
N LYS A 36 8.75 -4.55 -11.39
CA LYS A 36 10.01 -3.88 -11.06
C LYS A 36 9.75 -2.47 -10.52
N GLY A 37 10.18 -2.26 -9.28
CA GLY A 37 9.99 -1.00 -8.57
C GLY A 37 8.60 -0.81 -7.96
N ALA A 38 7.75 -1.84 -7.98
CA ALA A 38 6.56 -1.87 -7.13
C ALA A 38 6.98 -2.00 -5.66
N LEU A 39 6.35 -1.21 -4.79
CA LEU A 39 6.61 -1.20 -3.36
C LEU A 39 5.75 -2.19 -2.58
N CYS A 40 4.58 -2.53 -3.11
CA CYS A 40 3.63 -3.45 -2.51
C CYS A 40 2.77 -4.14 -3.56
N VAL A 41 2.08 -5.20 -3.12
CA VAL A 41 1.09 -5.94 -3.91
C VAL A 41 -0.25 -5.91 -3.21
N GLU A 42 -1.32 -5.79 -3.98
CA GLU A 42 -2.70 -5.68 -3.52
C GLU A 42 -3.64 -6.20 -4.63
N MET A 43 -4.96 -6.08 -4.51
CA MET A 43 -5.90 -6.74 -5.44
C MET A 43 -7.02 -5.83 -6.00
N GLU A 44 -7.02 -4.53 -5.68
CA GLU A 44 -8.15 -3.65 -5.98
C GLU A 44 -7.76 -2.38 -6.74
N GLY A 45 -6.50 -1.94 -6.63
CA GLY A 45 -5.99 -0.65 -7.07
C GLY A 45 -6.18 -0.42 -8.56
N VAL A 46 -5.83 -1.40 -9.41
CA VAL A 46 -6.00 -1.27 -10.87
C VAL A 46 -7.47 -1.04 -11.24
N GLY A 47 -8.39 -1.78 -10.62
CA GLY A 47 -9.83 -1.62 -10.83
C GLY A 47 -10.33 -0.26 -10.37
N LEU A 48 -9.96 0.14 -9.15
CA LEU A 48 -10.33 1.43 -8.55
C LEU A 48 -9.88 2.60 -9.43
N PHE A 49 -8.59 2.65 -9.79
CA PHE A 49 -8.02 3.77 -10.56
C PHE A 49 -8.54 3.81 -12.00
N THR A 50 -8.77 2.65 -12.62
CA THR A 50 -9.37 2.57 -13.95
C THR A 50 -10.77 3.18 -13.96
N ILE A 51 -11.62 2.80 -13.01
CA ILE A 51 -12.99 3.33 -12.92
C ILE A 51 -13.00 4.80 -12.53
N ALA A 52 -12.13 5.23 -11.61
CA ALA A 52 -12.01 6.64 -11.25
C ALA A 52 -11.62 7.51 -12.46
N ASN A 53 -10.64 7.07 -13.25
CA ASN A 53 -10.24 7.78 -14.47
C ASN A 53 -11.36 7.78 -15.54
N TYR A 54 -12.07 6.66 -15.70
CA TYR A 54 -13.23 6.56 -16.58
C TYR A 54 -14.36 7.52 -16.18
N ARG A 55 -14.68 7.59 -14.88
CA ARG A 55 -15.75 8.42 -14.31
C ARG A 55 -15.34 9.86 -14.02
N LYS A 56 -14.08 10.23 -14.25
CA LYS A 56 -13.51 11.57 -13.96
C LYS A 56 -13.58 11.92 -12.46
N CYS A 57 -13.33 10.94 -11.60
CA CYS A 57 -13.21 11.11 -10.16
C CYS A 57 -11.73 11.14 -9.72
N VAL A 58 -11.45 11.85 -8.63
CA VAL A 58 -10.15 11.76 -7.95
C VAL A 58 -10.16 10.53 -7.05
N ALA A 59 -9.12 9.71 -7.12
CA ALA A 59 -8.92 8.55 -6.26
C ALA A 59 -7.46 8.48 -5.81
N THR A 60 -7.23 7.92 -4.63
CA THR A 60 -5.90 7.65 -4.07
C THR A 60 -5.92 6.31 -3.35
N GLY A 61 -4.81 5.58 -3.40
CA GLY A 61 -4.60 4.33 -2.68
C GLY A 61 -3.58 4.55 -1.58
N ILE A 62 -3.92 4.13 -0.36
CA ILE A 62 -3.01 4.13 0.78
C ILE A 62 -2.99 2.72 1.33
N TYR A 63 -1.80 2.12 1.38
CA TYR A 63 -1.62 0.73 1.75
C TYR A 63 -0.82 0.64 3.05
N VAL A 64 -1.30 -0.19 3.99
CA VAL A 64 -0.55 -0.60 5.18
C VAL A 64 0.05 -1.96 4.87
N VAL A 65 1.38 -2.06 4.89
CA VAL A 65 2.08 -3.32 4.61
C VAL A 65 1.88 -4.28 5.78
N SER A 66 0.99 -5.26 5.60
CA SER A 66 0.68 -6.28 6.62
C SER A 66 1.63 -7.48 6.57
N ASP A 67 2.10 -7.83 5.38
CA ASP A 67 2.89 -9.02 5.12
C ASP A 67 4.15 -8.67 4.34
N VAL A 68 5.24 -9.38 4.60
CA VAL A 68 6.51 -9.23 3.90
C VAL A 68 6.81 -10.53 3.19
N TYR A 69 7.07 -10.45 1.89
CA TYR A 69 7.51 -11.59 1.10
C TYR A 69 8.97 -11.92 1.42
N SER A 70 9.24 -13.16 1.86
CA SER A 70 10.56 -13.64 2.28
C SER A 70 10.76 -15.09 1.83
N GLU A 71 11.86 -15.37 1.12
CA GLU A 71 12.35 -16.73 0.84
C GLU A 71 11.30 -17.70 0.25
N ASN A 72 10.35 -17.19 -0.55
CA ASN A 72 9.26 -17.91 -1.23
C ASN A 72 7.92 -18.04 -0.47
N ASP A 73 7.70 -17.27 0.59
CA ASP A 73 6.36 -17.19 1.21
C ASP A 73 6.06 -15.80 1.77
N TRP A 74 4.77 -15.52 1.93
CA TRP A 74 4.29 -14.35 2.63
C TRP A 74 4.31 -14.62 4.14
N LYS A 75 5.01 -13.76 4.88
CA LYS A 75 5.04 -13.83 6.34
C LYS A 75 4.34 -12.61 6.89
N LEU A 76 3.52 -12.82 7.93
CA LEU A 76 2.92 -11.72 8.67
C LEU A 76 4.03 -10.79 9.15
N GLY A 77 4.05 -9.57 8.61
CA GLY A 77 4.99 -8.54 8.98
C GLY A 77 4.67 -8.03 10.37
N TRP A 78 5.72 -7.63 11.12
CA TRP A 78 5.57 -6.88 12.37
C TRP A 78 4.71 -7.60 13.45
N GLU A 79 4.63 -8.94 13.36
CA GLU A 79 3.83 -9.81 14.24
C GLU A 79 2.34 -9.44 14.34
N GLY A 80 1.83 -8.63 13.40
CA GLY A 80 0.45 -8.13 13.39
C GLY A 80 0.09 -7.13 14.51
N ASN A 81 0.99 -6.91 15.47
CA ASN A 81 0.74 -6.04 16.63
C ASN A 81 0.60 -4.56 16.23
N ASP A 82 1.30 -4.15 15.17
CA ASP A 82 1.38 -2.75 14.75
C ASP A 82 0.36 -2.35 13.69
N ILE A 83 -0.37 -3.29 13.08
CA ILE A 83 -1.32 -2.99 12.00
C ILE A 83 -2.42 -2.04 12.49
N LYS A 84 -3.01 -2.31 13.66
CA LYS A 84 -4.08 -1.46 14.21
C LYS A 84 -3.59 -0.03 14.47
N ARG A 85 -2.35 0.12 14.94
CA ARG A 85 -1.72 1.42 15.19
C ARG A 85 -1.49 2.17 13.87
N ALA A 86 -0.96 1.48 12.86
CA ALA A 86 -0.73 2.06 11.53
C ALA A 86 -2.05 2.50 10.85
N VAL A 87 -3.09 1.67 10.92
CA VAL A 87 -4.43 2.03 10.41
C VAL A 87 -4.99 3.27 11.12
N GLY A 88 -4.88 3.34 12.45
CA GLY A 88 -5.30 4.51 13.21
C GLY A 88 -4.58 5.79 12.74
N ALA A 89 -3.26 5.72 12.60
CA ALA A 89 -2.45 6.84 12.11
C ALA A 89 -2.84 7.29 10.69
N VAL A 90 -3.15 6.35 9.78
CA VAL A 90 -3.61 6.67 8.43
C VAL A 90 -4.98 7.36 8.46
N ILE A 91 -5.90 6.89 9.29
CA ILE A 91 -7.24 7.50 9.45
C ILE A 91 -7.11 8.92 9.97
N ASP A 92 -6.31 9.14 11.02
CA ASP A 92 -6.09 10.46 11.60
C ASP A 92 -5.52 11.43 10.55
N MET A 93 -4.51 10.99 9.78
CA MET A 93 -3.94 11.77 8.68
C MET A 93 -4.99 12.14 7.61
N ILE A 94 -5.86 11.20 7.21
CA ILE A 94 -6.92 11.47 6.23
C ILE A 94 -7.89 12.52 6.78
N ILE A 95 -8.34 12.36 8.04
CA ILE A 95 -9.24 13.31 8.70
C ILE A 95 -8.61 14.70 8.81
N GLU A 96 -7.32 14.79 9.12
CA GLU A 96 -6.59 16.06 9.15
C GLU A 96 -6.45 16.71 7.78
N SER A 97 -6.29 15.91 6.71
CA SER A 97 -6.13 16.43 5.35
C SER A 97 -7.40 17.08 4.75
N ILE A 98 -8.57 16.79 5.33
CA ILE A 98 -9.88 17.32 4.89
C ILE A 98 -10.42 18.44 5.78
N ARG A 99 -9.75 18.73 6.91
CA ARG A 99 -10.08 19.85 7.79
C ARG A 99 -9.49 21.15 7.26
#